data_AF-A0A7K9E0S9-F1
#
_entry.id   AF-A0A7K9E0S9-F1
#
_cell.length_a   1.000
_cell.length_b   1.000
_cell.length_c   1.000
_cell.angle_alpha   90.00
_cell.angle_beta   90.00
_cell.angle_gamma   90.00
#
_symmetry.space_group_name_H-M   'P 1'
#
loop_
_entity.id
_entity.type
_entity.pdbx_description
1 polymer ?
#
loop_
_entity_poly.entity_id
_entity_poly.type
_entity_poly.pdbx_seq_one_letter_code
_entity_poly.pdbx_strand_id
1 'polypeptide(L)'
;LQNFETAVRENVTINGQPWEETSDDSELQSSSIKILEDKFDELIVETATKRKRWPKKILRHAVETMKAEQEMLKLYQPLISPEEIKSRPSQDACLADLKQVTEMVSKQINEAMKSLPVLIERAEGFSQALSWQPTLELCKLRQEIFAGCKAKEENNTQNFVSPGEVTPTDVDTRKNPYVLLKRRKLVGSPERRRYPLRRRKIALST
;
A
#
# COMPACT_ATOMS: atom_id res chain seq x y z
N LEU A 1 -27.85 -54.35 -90.32
CA LEU A 1 -26.92 -53.32 -89.78
C LEU A 1 -27.52 -52.58 -88.59
N GLN A 2 -28.79 -52.15 -88.63
CA GLN A 2 -29.46 -51.50 -87.49
C GLN A 2 -29.42 -52.34 -86.18
N ASN A 3 -29.63 -53.65 -86.25
CA ASN A 3 -29.62 -54.52 -85.05
C ASN A 3 -28.28 -54.57 -84.31
N PHE A 4 -27.15 -54.37 -85.01
CA PHE A 4 -25.83 -54.42 -84.37
C PHE A 4 -25.54 -53.13 -83.62
N GLU A 5 -25.86 -51.98 -84.21
CA GLU A 5 -25.66 -50.67 -83.58
C GLU A 5 -26.52 -50.51 -82.32
N THR A 6 -27.79 -50.93 -82.37
CA THR A 6 -28.68 -50.90 -81.20
C THR A 6 -28.15 -51.78 -80.07
N ALA A 7 -27.69 -53.01 -80.38
CA ALA A 7 -27.10 -53.89 -79.39
C ALA A 7 -25.83 -53.28 -78.75
N VAL A 8 -25.02 -52.55 -79.51
CA VAL A 8 -23.85 -51.84 -78.96
C VAL A 8 -24.29 -50.72 -78.02
N ARG A 9 -25.29 -49.90 -78.39
CA ARG A 9 -25.80 -48.79 -77.56
C ARG A 9 -26.42 -49.28 -76.25
N GLU A 10 -27.11 -50.42 -76.25
CA GLU A 10 -27.72 -50.99 -75.04
C GLU A 10 -26.70 -51.61 -74.06
N ASN A 11 -25.56 -52.11 -74.57
CA ASN A 11 -24.56 -52.79 -73.76
C ASN A 11 -23.39 -51.91 -73.32
N VAL A 12 -23.27 -50.69 -73.86
CA VAL A 12 -22.22 -49.74 -73.50
C VAL A 12 -22.79 -48.61 -72.67
N THR A 13 -22.16 -48.32 -71.53
CA THR A 13 -22.46 -47.16 -70.69
C THR A 13 -21.37 -46.11 -70.84
N ILE A 14 -21.75 -44.84 -70.89
CA ILE A 14 -20.84 -43.70 -70.89
C ILE A 14 -20.98 -43.01 -69.53
N ASN A 15 -19.88 -42.86 -68.79
CA ASN A 15 -19.88 -42.30 -67.42
C ASN A 15 -20.87 -42.99 -66.45
N GLY A 16 -21.14 -44.28 -66.66
CA GLY A 16 -22.07 -45.07 -65.85
C GLY A 16 -23.55 -44.81 -66.14
N GLN A 17 -23.88 -44.02 -67.16
CA GLN A 17 -25.25 -43.82 -67.64
C GLN A 17 -25.47 -44.61 -68.94
N PRO A 18 -26.71 -45.06 -69.21
CA PRO A 18 -27.09 -45.65 -70.50
C PRO A 18 -26.80 -44.67 -71.64
N TRP A 19 -26.45 -45.21 -72.81
CA TRP A 19 -26.06 -44.41 -73.98
C TRP A 19 -27.11 -43.36 -74.39
N GLU A 20 -28.40 -43.63 -74.16
CA GLU A 20 -29.53 -42.73 -74.46
C GLU A 20 -29.64 -41.53 -73.51
N GLU A 21 -29.16 -41.68 -72.28
CA GLU A 21 -29.22 -40.64 -71.22
C GLU A 21 -27.97 -39.77 -71.19
N THR A 22 -26.92 -40.18 -71.91
CA THR A 22 -25.77 -39.32 -72.16
C THR A 22 -26.19 -38.15 -73.04
N SER A 23 -26.20 -36.95 -72.47
CA SER A 23 -26.41 -35.71 -73.22
C SER A 23 -25.35 -35.58 -74.29
N ASP A 24 -25.77 -35.51 -75.55
CA ASP A 24 -24.86 -35.24 -76.66
C ASP A 24 -24.43 -33.77 -76.58
N ASP A 25 -23.31 -33.56 -75.90
CA ASP A 25 -22.83 -32.26 -75.41
C ASP A 25 -22.29 -31.36 -76.54
N SER A 26 -22.52 -31.72 -77.80
CA SER A 26 -21.75 -31.22 -78.94
C SER A 26 -22.48 -30.15 -79.78
N GLU A 27 -23.81 -30.18 -79.91
CA GLU A 27 -24.54 -29.28 -80.83
C GLU A 27 -25.16 -28.04 -80.16
N LEU A 28 -25.53 -28.08 -78.87
CA LEU A 28 -26.19 -26.96 -78.17
C LEU A 28 -25.21 -25.97 -77.50
N GLN A 29 -23.90 -26.20 -77.61
CA GLN A 29 -22.88 -25.43 -76.89
C GLN A 29 -22.64 -24.05 -77.51
N SER A 30 -22.72 -23.89 -78.83
CA SER A 30 -22.27 -22.65 -79.49
C SER A 30 -23.12 -21.41 -79.13
N SER A 31 -24.43 -21.56 -78.94
CA SER A 31 -25.32 -20.48 -78.49
C SER A 31 -25.24 -20.28 -76.97
N SER A 32 -25.12 -21.37 -76.22
CA SER A 32 -24.99 -21.35 -74.75
C SER A 32 -23.68 -20.69 -74.29
N ILE A 33 -22.58 -20.95 -75.01
CA ILE A 33 -21.26 -20.35 -74.76
C ILE A 33 -21.31 -18.84 -75.00
N LYS A 34 -21.90 -18.38 -76.11
CA LYS A 34 -22.02 -16.93 -76.39
C LYS A 34 -22.80 -16.19 -75.30
N ILE A 35 -23.93 -16.74 -74.86
CA ILE A 35 -24.72 -16.14 -73.77
C ILE A 35 -23.92 -16.09 -72.46
N LEU A 36 -23.07 -17.09 -72.21
CA LEU A 36 -22.21 -17.11 -71.03
C LEU A 36 -21.06 -16.09 -71.13
N GLU A 37 -20.44 -15.98 -72.30
CA GLU A 37 -19.39 -15.01 -72.60
C GLU A 37 -19.92 -13.58 -72.45
N ASP A 38 -21.10 -13.27 -73.00
CA ASP A 38 -21.74 -11.95 -72.87
C ASP A 38 -21.97 -11.58 -71.40
N LYS A 39 -22.46 -12.53 -70.59
CA LYS A 39 -22.65 -12.32 -69.13
C LYS A 39 -21.32 -12.14 -68.42
N PHE A 40 -20.29 -12.87 -68.83
CA PHE A 40 -18.98 -12.77 -68.24
C PHE A 40 -18.34 -11.41 -68.54
N ASP A 41 -18.47 -10.93 -69.78
CA ASP A 41 -18.01 -9.61 -70.19
C ASP A 41 -18.74 -8.49 -69.45
N GLU A 42 -20.06 -8.62 -69.26
CA GLU A 42 -20.85 -7.71 -68.43
C GLU A 42 -20.28 -7.62 -67.01
N LEU A 43 -20.00 -8.76 -66.38
CA LEU A 43 -19.44 -8.82 -65.03
C LEU A 43 -18.01 -8.29 -64.97
N ILE A 44 -17.19 -8.52 -65.99
CA ILE A 44 -15.83 -7.95 -66.08
C ILE A 44 -15.92 -6.43 -66.12
N VAL A 45 -16.78 -5.88 -66.98
CA VAL A 45 -16.96 -4.42 -67.12
C VAL A 45 -17.53 -3.83 -65.82
N GLU A 46 -18.55 -4.44 -65.24
CA GLU A 46 -19.11 -3.98 -63.96
C GLU A 46 -18.05 -4.00 -62.86
N THR A 47 -17.26 -5.07 -62.77
CA THR A 47 -16.21 -5.19 -61.75
C THR A 47 -15.09 -4.18 -61.96
N ALA A 48 -14.64 -4.01 -63.21
CA ALA A 48 -13.59 -3.05 -63.56
C ALA A 48 -14.04 -1.60 -63.30
N THR A 49 -15.27 -1.27 -63.68
CA THR A 49 -15.86 0.05 -63.40
C THR A 49 -16.03 0.26 -61.90
N LYS A 50 -16.42 -0.79 -61.15
CA LYS A 50 -16.53 -0.73 -59.69
C LYS A 50 -15.18 -0.42 -59.04
N ARG A 51 -14.14 -1.19 -59.38
CA ARG A 51 -12.76 -1.03 -58.90
C ARG A 51 -12.20 0.36 -59.22
N LYS A 52 -12.59 0.96 -60.35
CA LYS A 52 -12.14 2.31 -60.75
C LYS A 52 -12.90 3.44 -60.03
N ARG A 53 -14.22 3.33 -59.88
CA ARG A 53 -15.09 4.45 -59.44
C ARG A 53 -15.35 4.47 -57.93
N TRP A 54 -15.55 3.31 -57.30
CA TRP A 54 -15.98 3.26 -55.89
C TRP A 54 -14.91 3.71 -54.90
N PRO A 55 -13.61 3.38 -55.05
CA PRO A 55 -12.60 3.91 -54.14
C PRO A 55 -12.58 5.44 -54.10
N LYS A 56 -12.79 6.10 -55.24
CA LYS A 56 -12.88 7.57 -55.32
C LYS A 56 -14.12 8.14 -54.63
N LYS A 57 -15.26 7.44 -54.71
CA LYS A 57 -16.50 7.84 -54.01
C LYS A 57 -16.36 7.63 -52.50
N ILE A 58 -15.86 6.47 -52.09
CA ILE A 58 -15.63 6.13 -50.67
C ILE A 58 -14.65 7.13 -50.05
N LEU A 59 -13.55 7.42 -50.74
CA LEU A 59 -12.57 8.40 -50.27
C LEU A 59 -13.19 9.78 -50.02
N ARG A 60 -14.04 10.25 -50.94
CA ARG A 60 -14.73 11.54 -50.76
C ARG A 60 -15.54 11.55 -49.47
N HIS A 61 -16.39 10.54 -49.27
CA HIS A 61 -17.23 10.46 -48.07
C HIS A 61 -16.41 10.28 -46.79
N ALA A 62 -15.37 9.45 -46.81
CA ALA A 62 -14.49 9.27 -45.66
C ALA A 62 -13.78 10.58 -45.27
N VAL A 63 -13.33 11.37 -46.25
CA VAL A 63 -12.72 12.68 -45.98
C VAL A 63 -13.75 13.67 -45.44
N GLU A 64 -14.98 13.67 -45.95
CA GLU A 64 -16.07 14.50 -45.44
C GLU A 64 -16.41 14.15 -43.98
N THR A 65 -16.54 12.86 -43.66
CA THR A 65 -16.85 12.41 -42.28
C THR A 65 -15.72 12.72 -41.32
N MET A 66 -14.46 12.45 -41.70
CA MET A 66 -13.30 12.76 -40.85
C MET A 66 -13.20 14.26 -40.55
N LYS A 67 -13.47 15.11 -41.54
CA LYS A 67 -13.50 16.57 -41.33
C LYS A 67 -14.64 16.97 -40.40
N ALA A 68 -15.84 16.41 -40.57
CA ALA A 68 -16.97 16.69 -39.69
C ALA A 68 -16.68 16.29 -38.23
N GLU A 69 -16.09 15.12 -38.00
CA GLU A 69 -15.65 14.66 -36.68
C GLU A 69 -14.59 15.61 -36.08
N GLN A 70 -13.62 16.05 -36.89
CA GLN A 70 -12.63 17.02 -36.45
C GLN A 70 -13.25 18.37 -36.07
N GLU A 71 -14.22 18.88 -36.84
CA GLU A 71 -14.95 20.10 -36.49
C GLU A 71 -15.76 19.92 -35.19
N MET A 72 -16.42 18.78 -35.01
CA MET A 72 -17.10 18.45 -33.74
C MET A 72 -16.12 18.45 -32.55
N LEU A 73 -14.92 17.91 -32.74
CA LEU A 73 -13.87 17.92 -31.71
C LEU A 73 -13.36 19.34 -31.41
N LYS A 74 -13.34 20.26 -32.38
CA LYS A 74 -13.01 21.67 -32.09
C LYS A 74 -14.04 22.35 -31.20
N LEU A 75 -15.31 21.98 -31.33
CA LEU A 75 -16.38 22.46 -30.45
C LEU A 75 -16.30 21.84 -29.05
N TYR A 76 -15.53 20.77 -28.87
CA TYR A 76 -15.27 20.17 -27.57
C TYR A 76 -14.28 21.02 -26.78
N GLN A 77 -14.81 21.91 -25.94
CA GLN A 77 -14.02 22.58 -24.91
C GLN A 77 -13.82 21.62 -23.74
N PRO A 78 -12.58 21.35 -23.28
CA PRO A 78 -12.37 20.53 -22.09
C PRO A 78 -13.01 21.23 -20.89
N LEU A 79 -14.12 20.68 -20.40
CA LEU A 79 -14.97 21.28 -19.36
C LEU A 79 -14.36 21.21 -17.95
N ILE A 80 -13.11 20.78 -17.82
CA ILE A 80 -12.43 20.62 -16.53
C ILE A 80 -11.15 21.43 -16.60
N SER A 81 -11.21 22.70 -16.20
CA SER A 81 -9.99 23.35 -15.73
C SER A 81 -9.50 22.56 -14.52
N PRO A 82 -8.23 22.13 -14.47
CA PRO A 82 -7.71 21.47 -13.28
C PRO A 82 -7.96 22.38 -12.08
N GLU A 83 -8.79 21.92 -11.15
CA GLU A 83 -9.11 22.66 -9.93
C GLU A 83 -7.83 22.75 -9.12
N GLU A 84 -7.25 23.95 -9.04
CA GLU A 84 -6.02 24.18 -8.27
C GLU A 84 -6.29 23.81 -6.81
N ILE A 85 -5.66 22.73 -6.35
CA ILE A 85 -5.74 22.27 -4.96
C ILE A 85 -4.97 23.29 -4.11
N LYS A 86 -5.66 24.31 -3.62
CA LYS A 86 -5.10 25.27 -2.68
C LYS A 86 -4.78 24.56 -1.36
N SER A 87 -3.51 24.56 -0.97
CA SER A 87 -3.07 24.04 0.32
C SER A 87 -3.72 24.80 1.48
N ARG A 88 -4.14 24.08 2.51
CA ARG A 88 -4.93 24.58 3.65
C ARG A 88 -4.16 25.67 4.43
N PRO A 89 -4.70 26.88 4.61
CA PRO A 89 -3.97 28.03 5.18
C PRO A 89 -3.86 28.04 6.72
N SER A 90 -3.98 26.90 7.40
CA SER A 90 -4.07 26.84 8.87
C SER A 90 -2.91 26.11 9.56
N GLN A 91 -1.84 25.78 8.84
CA GLN A 91 -0.69 25.07 9.42
C GLN A 91 0.21 25.99 10.26
N ASP A 92 0.26 27.28 9.95
CA ASP A 92 1.23 28.20 10.56
C ASP A 92 1.00 28.42 12.07
N ALA A 93 -0.26 28.52 12.51
CA ALA A 93 -0.59 28.66 13.92
C ALA A 93 -0.23 27.40 14.73
N CYS A 94 -0.46 26.21 14.15
CA CYS A 94 -0.10 24.94 14.78
C CYS A 94 1.41 24.75 14.84
N LEU A 95 2.14 25.17 13.80
CA LEU A 95 3.61 25.14 13.78
C LEU A 95 4.22 26.11 14.80
N ALA A 96 3.64 27.30 14.98
CA ALA A 96 4.11 28.27 15.96
C ALA A 96 3.95 27.77 17.40
N ASP A 97 2.79 27.20 17.73
CA ASP A 97 2.54 26.61 19.05
C ASP A 97 3.49 25.43 19.33
N LEU A 98 3.66 24.52 18.35
CA LEU A 98 4.59 23.40 18.49
C LEU A 98 6.04 23.87 18.68
N LYS A 99 6.45 24.94 17.99
CA LYS A 99 7.78 25.54 18.17
C LYS A 99 7.95 26.10 19.59
N GLN A 100 6.96 26.84 20.09
CA GLN A 100 7.00 27.39 21.45
C GLN A 100 7.07 26.28 22.51
N VAL A 101 6.24 25.24 22.39
CA VAL A 101 6.25 24.09 23.30
C VAL A 101 7.62 23.41 23.29
N THR A 102 8.20 23.20 22.10
CA THR A 102 9.52 22.56 21.97
C THR A 102 10.61 23.40 22.62
N GLU A 103 10.59 24.73 22.44
CA GLU A 103 11.55 25.64 23.07
C GLU A 103 11.43 25.63 24.60
N MET A 104 10.20 25.68 25.14
CA MET A 104 9.98 25.61 26.58
C MET A 104 10.49 24.30 27.18
N VAL A 105 10.18 23.16 26.55
CA VAL A 105 10.65 21.84 26.99
C VAL A 105 12.17 21.76 26.95
N SER A 106 12.81 22.31 25.90
CA SER A 106 14.27 22.33 25.79
C SER A 106 14.94 23.12 26.93
N LYS A 107 14.35 24.25 27.35
CA LYS A 107 14.84 25.06 28.47
C LYS A 107 14.73 24.30 29.79
N GLN A 108 13.58 23.67 30.04
CA GLN A 108 13.38 22.84 31.23
C GLN A 108 14.38 21.68 31.31
N ILE A 109 14.63 21.00 30.19
CA ILE A 109 15.64 19.94 30.14
C ILE A 109 17.04 20.51 30.45
N ASN A 110 17.41 21.65 29.88
CA ASN A 110 18.71 22.27 30.17
C ASN A 110 18.85 22.70 31.65
N GLU A 111 17.80 23.23 32.25
CA GLU A 111 17.79 23.59 33.68
C GLU A 111 17.88 22.33 34.57
N ALA A 112 17.15 21.28 34.22
CA ALA A 112 17.25 19.99 34.90
C ALA A 112 18.67 19.40 34.79
N MET A 113 19.27 19.43 33.59
CA MET A 113 20.64 18.95 33.36
C MET A 113 21.69 19.75 34.14
N LYS A 114 21.47 21.04 34.39
CA LYS A 114 22.36 21.87 35.23
C LYS A 114 22.18 21.62 36.73
N SER A 115 20.96 21.34 37.17
CA SER A 115 20.65 21.15 38.60
C SER A 115 20.90 19.73 39.10
N LEU A 116 20.79 18.72 38.23
CA LEU A 116 21.01 17.31 38.58
C LEU A 116 22.40 17.05 39.19
N PRO A 117 23.53 17.52 38.62
CA PRO A 117 24.85 17.29 39.22
C PRO A 117 24.98 17.84 40.64
N VAL A 118 24.43 19.03 40.89
CA VAL A 118 24.46 19.67 42.22
C VAL A 118 23.67 18.85 43.25
N LEU A 119 22.56 18.24 42.84
CA LEU A 119 21.77 17.37 43.72
C LEU A 119 22.51 16.07 44.02
N ILE A 120 23.20 15.50 43.02
CA ILE A 120 24.04 14.30 43.17
C ILE A 120 25.17 14.59 44.17
N GLU A 121 25.91 15.69 44.01
CA GLU A 121 26.98 16.08 44.93
C GLU A 121 26.48 16.24 46.38
N ARG A 122 25.30 16.83 46.59
CA ARG A 122 24.70 16.93 47.93
C ARG A 122 24.34 15.57 48.51
N ALA A 123 23.75 14.69 47.71
CA ALA A 123 23.38 13.35 48.14
C ALA A 123 24.63 12.52 48.51
N GLU A 124 25.70 12.62 47.72
CA GLU A 124 27.00 12.01 48.01
C GLU A 124 27.59 12.55 49.32
N GLY A 125 27.58 13.88 49.52
CA GLY A 125 28.03 14.50 50.77
C GLY A 125 27.28 14.00 52.01
N PHE A 126 25.94 13.88 51.93
CA PHE A 126 25.15 13.29 53.02
C PHE A 126 25.46 11.81 53.23
N SER A 127 25.65 11.04 52.16
CA SER A 127 26.01 9.62 52.26
C SER A 127 27.34 9.43 52.98
N GLN A 128 28.31 10.32 52.73
CA GLN A 128 29.60 10.30 53.39
C GLN A 128 29.45 10.64 54.88
N ALA A 129 28.70 11.69 55.23
CA ALA A 129 28.44 12.04 56.63
C ALA A 129 27.79 10.88 57.42
N LEU A 130 26.81 10.20 56.84
CA LEU A 130 26.17 9.02 57.45
C LEU A 130 27.15 7.85 57.61
N SER A 131 28.11 7.68 56.70
CA SER A 131 29.15 6.65 56.83
C SER A 131 30.08 6.85 58.03
N TRP A 132 30.23 8.10 58.51
CA TRP A 132 31.03 8.42 59.70
C TRP A 132 30.29 8.21 61.02
N GLN A 133 28.97 8.00 60.98
CA GLN A 133 28.14 7.84 62.19
C GLN A 133 28.59 6.65 63.07
N PRO A 134 28.89 5.44 62.56
CA PRO A 134 29.40 4.34 63.38
C PRO A 134 30.77 4.64 63.99
N THR A 135 31.63 5.38 63.28
CA THR A 135 32.94 5.80 63.79
C THR A 135 32.79 6.78 64.95
N LEU A 136 31.86 7.73 64.85
CA LEU A 136 31.51 8.66 65.92
C LEU A 136 30.99 7.94 67.15
N GLU A 137 30.07 6.99 67.00
CA GLU A 137 29.55 6.20 68.12
C GLU A 137 30.64 5.33 68.77
N LEU A 138 31.52 4.73 67.98
CA LEU A 138 32.67 3.97 68.50
C LEU A 138 33.66 4.88 69.24
N CYS A 139 33.88 6.11 68.78
CA CYS A 139 34.67 7.12 69.48
C CYS A 139 34.02 7.53 70.81
N LYS A 140 32.70 7.75 70.85
CA LYS A 140 31.95 8.03 72.09
C LYS A 140 32.07 6.88 73.09
N LEU A 141 31.86 5.64 72.65
CA LEU A 141 31.99 4.46 73.51
C LEU A 141 33.41 4.32 74.08
N ARG A 142 34.46 4.53 73.25
CA ARG A 142 35.83 4.56 73.74
C ARG A 142 36.01 5.66 74.79
N GLN A 143 35.51 6.86 74.53
CA GLN A 143 35.58 7.99 75.45
C GLN A 143 34.87 7.69 76.78
N GLU A 144 33.70 7.06 76.76
CA GLU A 144 32.96 6.63 77.95
C GLU A 144 33.72 5.57 78.77
N ILE A 145 34.30 4.55 78.11
CA ILE A 145 35.12 3.54 78.78
C ILE A 145 36.33 4.17 79.47
N PHE A 146 37.02 5.10 78.80
CA PHE A 146 38.19 5.76 79.37
C PHE A 146 37.83 6.86 80.38
N ALA A 147 36.66 7.51 80.26
CA ALA A 147 36.15 8.48 81.24
C ALA A 147 35.62 7.80 82.51
N GLY A 148 35.07 6.58 82.42
CA GLY A 148 34.64 5.77 83.57
C GLY A 148 35.77 5.31 84.49
N CYS A 149 37.03 5.49 84.09
CA CYS A 149 38.21 5.11 84.88
C CYS A 149 38.77 6.26 85.75
N LYS A 150 38.10 7.43 85.78
CA LYS A 150 38.44 8.51 86.71
C LYS A 150 37.61 8.37 87.98
N ALA A 151 38.21 7.76 89.00
CA ALA A 151 37.71 7.72 90.36
C ALA A 151 37.65 9.13 90.97
N LYS A 152 36.46 9.45 91.52
CA LYS A 152 36.10 10.46 92.55
C LYS A 152 36.32 11.95 92.22
N GLU A 153 35.23 12.73 92.24
CA GLU A 153 34.91 13.72 93.30
C GLU A 153 33.68 14.58 92.90
N GLU A 154 32.61 14.41 93.69
CA GLU A 154 31.52 15.33 94.09
C GLU A 154 31.07 16.57 93.24
N ASN A 155 29.73 16.63 93.07
CA ASN A 155 28.82 17.79 93.07
C ASN A 155 28.22 18.32 91.75
N ASN A 156 26.91 18.59 91.86
CA ASN A 156 26.01 19.45 91.08
C ASN A 156 25.18 18.87 89.92
N THR A 157 23.90 18.67 90.26
CA THR A 157 22.67 18.98 89.49
C THR A 157 22.81 19.44 88.03
N GLN A 158 22.01 18.85 87.14
CA GLN A 158 20.74 19.45 86.68
C GLN A 158 20.30 18.91 85.29
N ASN A 159 19.05 18.43 85.27
CA ASN A 159 18.13 18.31 84.13
C ASN A 159 18.32 17.20 83.07
N PHE A 160 17.46 16.18 83.21
CA PHE A 160 16.95 15.35 82.13
C PHE A 160 16.06 16.17 81.17
N VAL A 161 16.27 16.02 79.86
CA VAL A 161 15.29 16.31 78.81
C VAL A 161 15.24 15.11 77.88
N SER A 162 14.03 14.58 77.66
CA SER A 162 13.73 13.42 76.83
C SER A 162 13.89 13.70 75.33
N PRO A 163 14.25 12.71 74.50
CA PRO A 163 14.20 12.85 73.05
C PRO A 163 12.75 12.71 72.56
N GLY A 164 12.28 13.72 71.82
CA GLY A 164 10.99 13.71 71.15
C GLY A 164 11.02 12.75 69.95
N GLU A 165 10.24 11.68 70.09
CA GLU A 165 9.87 10.73 69.06
C GLU A 165 9.00 11.42 67.99
N VAL A 166 9.43 11.41 66.74
CA VAL A 166 8.58 11.75 65.58
C VAL A 166 8.74 10.66 64.54
N THR A 167 7.77 9.75 64.53
CA THR A 167 7.57 8.72 63.52
C THR A 167 7.08 9.37 62.20
N PRO A 168 7.47 8.85 61.03
CA PRO A 168 7.08 9.42 59.74
C PRO A 168 5.62 9.09 59.39
N THR A 169 4.92 10.05 58.80
CA THR A 169 3.57 9.91 58.25
C THR A 169 3.54 9.01 57.02
N ASP A 170 2.59 8.06 57.07
CA ASP A 170 1.98 7.21 56.04
C ASP A 170 2.50 7.29 54.59
N VAL A 171 2.90 6.14 54.07
CA VAL A 171 2.83 5.83 52.64
C VAL A 171 1.88 4.65 52.45
N ASP A 172 0.73 4.97 51.87
CA ASP A 172 -0.29 4.02 51.41
C ASP A 172 0.31 2.93 50.52
N THR A 173 -0.12 1.71 50.82
CA THR A 173 0.08 0.52 50.01
C THR A 173 -0.65 0.67 48.67
N ARG A 174 0.10 0.77 47.56
CA ARG A 174 -0.44 0.50 46.22
C ARG A 174 0.31 -0.62 45.50
N LYS A 175 -0.51 -1.53 44.99
CA LYS A 175 -0.22 -2.88 44.54
C LYS A 175 0.48 -2.91 43.17
N ASN A 176 1.51 -3.75 43.05
CA ASN A 176 1.91 -4.59 41.91
C ASN A 176 1.98 -3.97 40.48
N PRO A 177 3.17 -3.85 39.86
CA PRO A 177 3.30 -3.58 38.44
C PRO A 177 3.81 -4.82 37.68
N TYR A 178 3.02 -5.88 37.60
CA TYR A 178 3.15 -6.87 36.52
C TYR A 178 1.90 -6.85 35.65
N VAL A 179 1.73 -5.77 34.89
CA VAL A 179 0.84 -5.76 33.73
C VAL A 179 1.61 -6.38 32.57
N LEU A 180 1.42 -7.69 32.39
CA LEU A 180 1.70 -8.35 31.11
C LEU A 180 0.94 -7.60 30.02
N LEU A 181 1.67 -6.89 29.16
CA LEU A 181 1.13 -6.26 27.96
C LEU A 181 0.56 -7.36 27.04
N LYS A 182 -0.75 -7.62 27.18
CA LYS A 182 -1.52 -8.38 26.20
C LYS A 182 -1.41 -7.64 24.88
N ARG A 183 -0.71 -8.26 23.92
CA ARG A 183 -0.66 -7.81 22.52
C ARG A 183 -2.10 -7.63 22.04
N ARG A 184 -2.50 -6.38 21.77
CA ARG A 184 -3.79 -6.06 21.17
C ARG A 184 -3.92 -6.84 19.86
N LYS A 185 -4.90 -7.74 19.77
CA LYS A 185 -5.34 -8.27 18.47
C LYS A 185 -5.92 -7.09 17.70
N LEU A 186 -5.25 -6.70 16.62
CA LEU A 186 -5.75 -5.68 15.71
C LEU A 186 -7.01 -6.23 15.02
N VAL A 187 -8.17 -5.80 15.48
CA VAL A 187 -9.43 -5.91 14.75
C VAL A 187 -9.25 -5.15 13.43
N GLY A 188 -9.64 -5.79 12.33
CA GLY A 188 -9.19 -5.49 10.98
C GLY A 188 -9.23 -4.02 10.59
N SER A 189 -8.06 -3.47 10.28
CA SER A 189 -7.93 -2.20 9.58
C SER A 189 -8.50 -2.32 8.15
N PRO A 190 -9.13 -1.27 7.60
CA PRO A 190 -9.70 -1.28 6.24
C PRO A 190 -8.67 -1.53 5.12
N GLU A 191 -7.37 -1.36 5.41
CA GLU A 191 -6.27 -1.55 4.47
C GLU A 191 -6.10 -3.01 4.03
N ARG A 192 -6.52 -3.98 4.87
CA ARG A 192 -6.43 -5.42 4.54
C ARG A 192 -7.45 -5.89 3.49
N ARG A 193 -8.44 -5.06 3.15
CA ARG A 193 -9.41 -5.36 2.07
C ARG A 193 -8.84 -5.11 0.68
N ARG A 194 -7.82 -4.25 0.54
CA ARG A 194 -7.28 -3.86 -0.78
C ARG A 194 -6.19 -4.80 -1.30
N TYR A 195 -5.56 -5.60 -0.44
CA TYR A 195 -4.52 -6.56 -0.84
C TYR A 195 -4.54 -7.83 0.03
N PRO A 196 -5.12 -8.94 -0.45
CA PRO A 196 -5.06 -10.21 0.26
C PRO A 196 -3.64 -10.78 0.22
N LEU A 197 -2.98 -10.84 1.39
CA LEU A 197 -1.67 -11.46 1.54
C LEU A 197 -1.77 -12.97 1.25
N ARG A 198 -1.25 -13.39 0.09
CA ARG A 198 -1.09 -14.81 -0.25
C ARG A 198 -0.06 -15.43 0.69
N ARG A 199 -0.50 -16.37 1.54
CA ARG A 199 0.42 -17.17 2.36
C ARG A 199 1.21 -18.09 1.43
N ARG A 200 2.52 -17.84 1.26
CA ARG A 200 3.43 -18.81 0.64
C ARG A 200 3.65 -19.96 1.63
N LYS A 201 3.26 -21.17 1.24
CA LYS A 201 3.72 -22.41 1.90
C LYS A 201 5.06 -22.77 1.26
N ILE A 202 6.13 -22.74 2.05
CA ILE A 202 7.42 -23.28 1.65
C ILE A 202 7.40 -24.73 2.12
N ALA A 203 7.41 -25.68 1.19
CA ALA A 203 7.67 -27.07 1.50
C ALA A 203 9.18 -27.25 1.54
N LEU A 204 9.72 -27.55 2.71
CA LEU A 204 11.09 -28.05 2.84
C LEU A 204 11.01 -29.56 2.63
N SER A 205 11.52 -30.04 1.50
CA SER A 205 11.77 -31.46 1.30
C SER A 205 12.97 -31.86 2.15
N THR A 206 12.74 -32.72 3.14
CA THR A 206 13.76 -33.57 3.79
C THR A 206 14.36 -34.55 2.80
#